data_AF-A0A1D9CZ24-F1
#
_entry.id   AF-A0A1D9CZ24-F1
#
_cell.length_a   1.000
_cell.length_b   1.000
_cell.length_c   1.000
_cell.angle_alpha   90.00
_cell.angle_beta   90.00
_cell.angle_gamma   90.00
#
_symmetry.space_group_name_H-M   'P 1'
#
loop_
_entity.id
_entity.type
_entity.pdbx_description
1 polymer ?
#
loop_
_entity_poly.entity_id
_entity_poly.type
_entity_poly.pdbx_seq_one_letter_code
_entity_poly.pdbx_strand_id
1 'polypeptide(L)'
;MRFITASSTIETLALFAGALAFADGMTLVAEGTWFELPTFVWALAGGVIIRNVLTMVFNFEMFDRSIDVLGNASLILFLAMALLSLKLWQLTDLAGPVLVILIVQTIIMIIYVYLITFKVMGKDYDAAVLSAGHCGFGMGATPTAIANMQAVTDRYLPSPKAFLIVPMVGAFFVDIVNATILQIFTKLPFM
;
A
#
# COMPACT_ATOMS: atom_id res chain seq x y z
N MET A 1 -11.28 9.90 26.38
CA MET A 1 -10.67 9.95 25.03
C MET A 1 -9.29 10.56 25.18
N ARG A 2 -8.19 9.83 24.91
CA ARG A 2 -6.82 10.38 24.96
C ARG A 2 -6.65 11.33 23.76
N PHE A 3 -6.12 12.52 23.98
CA PHE A 3 -5.90 13.51 22.92
C PHE A 3 -4.56 13.24 22.22
N ILE A 4 -4.44 13.70 20.97
CA ILE A 4 -3.15 13.72 20.27
C ILE A 4 -2.31 14.81 20.94
N THR A 5 -1.19 14.41 21.56
CA THR A 5 -0.25 15.29 22.23
C THR A 5 1.12 15.18 21.59
N ALA A 6 2.03 16.11 21.88
CA ALA A 6 3.41 16.02 21.42
C ALA A 6 4.06 14.67 21.81
N SER A 7 3.79 14.17 23.02
CA SER A 7 4.28 12.84 23.46
C SER A 7 3.73 11.72 22.58
N SER A 8 2.42 11.69 22.33
CA SER A 8 1.82 10.60 21.55
C SER A 8 2.29 10.61 20.09
N THR A 9 2.53 11.80 19.54
CA THR A 9 3.14 11.97 18.22
C THR A 9 4.58 11.44 18.20
N ILE A 10 5.41 11.80 19.18
CA ILE A 10 6.80 11.33 19.28
C ILE A 10 6.86 9.81 19.46
N GLU A 11 6.02 9.24 20.34
CA GLU A 11 5.88 7.79 20.52
C GLU A 11 5.56 7.10 19.20
N THR A 12 4.60 7.64 18.44
CA THR A 12 4.19 7.07 17.14
C THR A 12 5.31 7.17 16.10
N LEU A 13 6.00 8.31 16.02
CA LEU A 13 7.15 8.48 15.13
C LEU A 13 8.28 7.52 15.49
N ALA A 14 8.53 7.28 16.78
CA ALA A 14 9.52 6.32 17.24
C ALA A 14 9.15 4.88 16.85
N LEU A 15 7.87 4.52 16.91
CA LEU A 15 7.37 3.21 16.46
C LEU A 15 7.57 3.03 14.94
N PHE A 16 7.25 4.05 14.13
CA PHE A 16 7.49 4.02 12.69
C PHE A 16 8.99 3.94 12.38
N ALA A 17 9.83 4.73 13.06
CA ALA A 17 11.27 4.68 12.89
C ALA A 17 11.84 3.31 13.26
N GLY A 18 11.37 2.70 14.35
CA GLY A 18 11.76 1.34 14.76
C GLY A 18 11.38 0.28 13.74
N ALA A 19 10.15 0.34 13.19
CA ALA A 19 9.70 -0.57 12.15
C ALA A 19 10.52 -0.42 10.84
N LEU A 20 10.83 0.82 10.44
CA LEU A 20 11.64 1.10 9.26
C LEU A 20 13.11 0.68 9.45
N ALA A 21 13.70 0.91 10.61
CA ALA A 21 15.06 0.48 10.92
C ALA A 21 15.17 -1.05 10.94
N PHE A 22 14.17 -1.74 11.50
CA PHE A 22 14.07 -3.19 11.41
C PHE A 22 13.97 -3.66 9.95
N ALA A 23 13.16 -2.98 9.14
CA ALA A 23 12.99 -3.32 7.73
C ALA A 23 14.29 -3.23 6.95
N ASP A 24 15.00 -2.12 7.10
CA ASP A 24 16.28 -1.86 6.43
C ASP A 24 17.34 -2.90 6.84
N GLY A 25 17.46 -3.17 8.14
CA GLY A 25 18.37 -4.20 8.66
C GLY A 25 18.04 -5.61 8.13
N MET A 26 16.76 -5.96 8.06
CA MET A 26 16.33 -7.25 7.53
C MET A 26 16.54 -7.37 6.02
N THR A 27 16.32 -6.30 5.26
CA THR A 27 16.61 -6.28 3.83
C THR A 27 18.09 -6.59 3.59
N LEU A 28 19.00 -5.90 4.30
CA LEU A 28 20.45 -6.13 4.17
C LEU A 28 20.87 -7.56 4.54
N VAL A 29 20.26 -8.16 5.57
CA VAL A 29 20.54 -9.55 5.96
C VAL A 29 19.98 -10.54 4.94
N ALA A 30 18.86 -10.20 4.29
CA ALA A 30 18.20 -11.05 3.31
C ALA A 30 18.82 -10.97 1.90
N GLU A 31 19.66 -9.97 1.62
CA GLU A 31 20.33 -9.79 0.33
C GLU A 31 21.08 -11.06 -0.11
N GLY A 32 20.79 -11.54 -1.32
CA GLY A 32 21.46 -12.72 -1.89
C GLY A 32 21.05 -14.05 -1.27
N THR A 33 20.06 -14.04 -0.36
CA THR A 33 19.47 -15.26 0.20
C THR A 33 18.18 -15.65 -0.54
N TRP A 34 17.70 -16.86 -0.30
CA TRP A 34 16.43 -17.35 -0.84
C TRP A 34 15.18 -16.67 -0.26
N PHE A 35 15.34 -15.83 0.78
CA PHE A 35 14.26 -15.09 1.44
C PHE A 35 14.40 -13.57 1.22
N GLU A 36 15.00 -13.16 0.10
CA GLU A 36 15.05 -11.77 -0.34
C GLU A 36 13.63 -11.28 -0.67
N LEU A 37 13.05 -10.54 0.27
CA LEU A 37 11.72 -9.96 0.16
C LEU A 37 11.80 -8.44 0.00
N PRO A 38 10.80 -7.81 -0.64
CA PRO A 38 10.72 -6.36 -0.72
C PRO A 38 10.75 -5.70 0.67
N THR A 39 11.49 -4.59 0.83
CA THR A 39 11.69 -3.92 2.12
C THR A 39 10.39 -3.56 2.85
N PHE A 40 9.32 -3.19 2.14
CA PHE A 40 8.04 -2.88 2.78
C PHE A 40 7.43 -4.09 3.52
N VAL A 41 7.70 -5.33 3.05
CA VAL A 41 7.26 -6.55 3.72
C VAL A 41 7.91 -6.65 5.10
N TRP A 42 9.21 -6.36 5.18
CA TRP A 42 9.92 -6.30 6.45
C TRP A 42 9.43 -5.15 7.34
N ALA A 43 9.02 -4.02 6.76
CA ALA A 43 8.43 -2.92 7.52
C ALA A 43 7.07 -3.31 8.13
N LEU A 44 6.21 -4.01 7.39
CA LEU A 44 4.95 -4.56 7.90
C LEU A 44 5.22 -5.59 9.01
N ALA A 45 6.15 -6.51 8.79
CA ALA A 45 6.54 -7.51 9.79
C ALA A 45 7.10 -6.84 11.06
N GLY A 46 7.97 -5.84 10.91
CA GLY A 46 8.52 -5.04 12.01
C GLY A 46 7.42 -4.34 12.80
N GLY A 47 6.45 -3.73 12.12
CA GLY A 47 5.28 -3.12 12.77
C GLY A 47 4.44 -4.13 13.56
N VAL A 48 4.18 -5.32 12.98
CA VAL A 48 3.46 -6.41 13.66
C VAL A 48 4.24 -6.89 14.88
N ILE A 49 5.54 -7.14 14.76
CA ILE A 49 6.41 -7.60 15.86
C ILE A 49 6.42 -6.55 16.97
N ILE A 50 6.70 -5.29 16.65
CA ILE A 50 6.76 -4.19 17.62
C ILE A 50 5.42 -4.07 18.36
N ARG A 51 4.29 -4.06 17.63
CA ARG A 51 2.95 -3.98 18.24
C ARG A 51 2.69 -5.15 19.18
N ASN A 52 2.95 -6.38 18.73
CA ASN A 52 2.71 -7.58 19.51
C ASN A 52 3.59 -7.64 20.76
N VAL A 53 4.89 -7.33 20.64
CA VAL A 53 5.82 -7.33 21.77
C VAL A 53 5.45 -6.25 22.78
N LEU A 54 5.20 -5.01 22.34
CA LEU A 54 4.84 -3.91 23.23
C LEU A 54 3.52 -4.16 23.96
N THR A 55 2.50 -4.67 23.26
CA THR A 55 1.21 -4.94 23.88
C THR A 55 1.23 -6.18 24.78
N MET A 56 1.85 -7.29 24.36
CA MET A 56 1.81 -8.54 25.15
C MET A 56 2.85 -8.57 26.27
N VAL A 57 4.06 -8.04 26.06
CA VAL A 57 5.17 -8.13 27.03
C VAL A 57 5.17 -6.93 27.96
N PHE A 58 4.96 -5.73 27.42
CA PHE A 58 5.09 -4.48 28.17
C PHE A 58 3.74 -3.86 28.57
N ASN A 59 2.61 -4.48 28.16
CA ASN A 59 1.26 -3.97 28.35
C ASN A 59 1.12 -2.49 27.92
N PHE A 60 1.86 -2.11 26.88
CA PHE A 60 1.91 -0.76 26.37
C PHE A 60 0.73 -0.55 25.40
N GLU A 61 -0.20 0.29 25.80
CA GLU A 61 -1.32 0.71 24.95
C GLU A 61 -0.84 1.73 23.91
N MET A 62 -0.62 1.24 22.69
CA MET A 62 -0.32 2.08 21.55
C MET A 62 -1.49 3.01 21.26
N PHE A 63 -1.19 4.27 20.94
CA PHE A 63 -2.23 5.25 20.66
C PHE A 63 -2.64 5.19 19.18
N ASP A 64 -3.54 4.25 18.86
CA ASP A 64 -4.02 3.97 17.49
C ASP A 64 -4.46 5.25 16.74
N ARG A 65 -5.10 6.20 17.43
CA ARG A 65 -5.51 7.47 16.80
C ARG A 65 -4.35 8.32 16.30
N SER A 66 -3.20 8.34 16.99
CA SER A 66 -2.01 9.04 16.47
C SER A 66 -1.38 8.29 15.30
N ILE A 67 -1.40 6.94 15.33
CA ILE A 67 -0.94 6.09 14.22
C ILE A 67 -1.76 6.38 12.97
N ASP A 68 -3.09 6.42 13.08
CA ASP A 68 -4.00 6.69 11.97
C ASP A 68 -3.77 8.11 11.39
N VAL A 69 -3.66 9.12 12.25
CA VAL A 69 -3.47 10.52 11.80
C VAL A 69 -2.12 10.70 11.11
N LEU A 70 -1.04 10.18 11.69
CA LEU A 70 0.28 10.29 11.07
C LEU A 70 0.37 9.45 9.80
N GLY A 71 -0.18 8.24 9.78
CA GLY A 71 -0.23 7.38 8.59
C GLY A 71 -0.96 8.04 7.43
N ASN A 72 -2.15 8.61 7.68
CA ASN A 72 -2.92 9.32 6.66
C ASN A 72 -2.20 10.59 6.18
N ALA A 73 -1.59 11.36 7.09
CA ALA A 73 -0.79 12.51 6.71
C ALA A 73 0.40 12.10 5.83
N SER A 74 1.12 11.03 6.19
CA SER A 74 2.22 10.48 5.40
C SER A 74 1.76 10.01 4.01
N LEU A 75 0.59 9.39 3.90
CA LEU A 75 0.03 8.97 2.60
C LEU A 75 -0.23 10.17 1.69
N ILE A 76 -0.86 11.22 2.21
CA ILE A 76 -1.15 12.44 1.44
C ILE A 76 0.16 13.12 1.00
N LEU A 77 1.15 13.20 1.90
CA LEU A 77 2.48 13.72 1.55
C LEU A 77 3.17 12.87 0.49
N PHE A 78 3.10 11.54 0.59
CA PHE A 78 3.64 10.63 -0.41
C PHE A 78 3.04 10.88 -1.80
N LEU A 79 1.70 10.98 -1.87
CA LEU A 79 1.01 11.26 -3.14
C LEU A 79 1.38 12.63 -3.70
N ALA A 80 1.47 13.65 -2.85
CA ALA A 80 1.90 14.98 -3.27
C ALA A 80 3.33 14.98 -3.84
N MET A 81 4.27 14.29 -3.18
CA MET A 81 5.65 14.15 -3.66
C MET A 81 5.72 13.39 -4.99
N ALA A 82 4.95 12.30 -5.13
CA ALA A 82 4.88 11.55 -6.38
C ALA A 82 4.41 12.43 -7.53
N LEU A 83 3.36 13.24 -7.33
CA LEU A 83 2.83 14.15 -8.34
C LEU A 83 3.81 15.27 -8.72
N LEU A 84 4.50 15.87 -7.73
CA LEU A 84 5.48 16.93 -7.99
C LEU A 84 6.74 16.43 -8.71
N SER A 85 7.09 15.15 -8.55
CA SER A 85 8.25 14.53 -9.20
C SER A 85 8.05 14.23 -10.70
N LEU A 86 6.80 14.26 -11.18
CA LEU A 86 6.46 13.99 -12.58
C LEU A 86 6.94 15.12 -13.49
N LYS A 87 8.03 14.85 -14.21
CA LYS A 87 8.56 15.75 -15.23
C LYS A 87 7.77 15.61 -16.53
N LEU A 88 6.55 16.14 -16.57
CA LEU A 88 5.64 16.04 -17.72
C LEU A 88 6.30 16.44 -19.05
N TRP A 89 7.23 17.40 -19.01
CA TRP A 89 8.00 17.85 -20.17
C TRP A 89 9.01 16.82 -20.71
N GLN A 90 9.45 15.86 -19.89
CA GLN A 90 10.29 14.74 -20.35
C GLN A 90 9.46 13.66 -21.05
N LEU A 91 8.14 13.66 -20.86
CA LEU A 91 7.22 12.75 -21.54
C LEU A 91 6.64 13.33 -22.83
N THR A 92 6.95 14.56 -23.21
CA THR A 92 6.27 15.24 -24.33
C THR A 92 6.35 14.47 -25.66
N ASP A 93 7.50 13.88 -25.95
CA ASP A 93 7.70 13.06 -27.16
C ASP A 93 6.99 11.70 -27.09
N LEU A 94 6.65 11.23 -25.90
CA LEU A 94 5.91 9.99 -25.63
C LEU A 94 4.46 10.23 -25.19
N ALA A 95 4.01 11.48 -25.12
CA ALA A 95 2.74 11.84 -24.49
C ALA A 95 1.54 11.25 -25.24
N GLY A 96 1.60 11.23 -26.58
CA GLY A 96 0.59 10.61 -27.42
C GLY A 96 0.39 9.12 -27.11
N PRO A 97 1.44 8.28 -27.25
CA PRO A 97 1.38 6.87 -26.88
C PRO A 97 0.92 6.60 -25.44
N VAL A 98 1.44 7.37 -24.47
CA VAL A 98 1.08 7.21 -23.06
C VAL A 98 -0.40 7.51 -22.83
N LEU A 99 -0.94 8.56 -23.45
CA LEU A 99 -2.35 8.93 -23.32
C LEU A 99 -3.27 7.84 -23.88
N VAL A 100 -2.92 7.24 -25.03
CA VAL A 100 -3.69 6.12 -25.61
C VAL A 100 -3.70 4.92 -24.67
N ILE A 101 -2.54 4.56 -24.11
CA ILE A 101 -2.43 3.47 -23.14
C ILE A 101 -3.31 3.75 -21.93
N LEU A 102 -3.23 4.96 -21.35
CA LEU A 102 -4.02 5.33 -20.18
C LEU A 102 -5.53 5.31 -20.45
N ILE A 103 -5.98 5.74 -21.63
CA ILE A 103 -7.40 5.67 -22.00
C ILE A 103 -7.87 4.22 -22.10
N VAL A 104 -7.13 3.39 -22.84
CA VAL A 104 -7.48 1.97 -23.02
C VAL A 104 -7.46 1.26 -21.67
N GLN A 105 -6.43 1.48 -20.85
CA GLN A 105 -6.31 0.95 -19.49
C GLN A 105 -7.48 1.39 -18.63
N THR A 106 -7.87 2.67 -18.67
CA THR A 106 -9.00 3.20 -17.89
C THR A 106 -10.30 2.51 -18.30
N ILE A 107 -10.58 2.36 -19.59
CA ILE A 107 -11.78 1.71 -20.10
C ILE A 107 -11.82 0.24 -19.65
N ILE A 108 -10.72 -0.49 -19.85
CA ILE A 108 -10.61 -1.90 -19.44
C ILE A 108 -10.80 -2.03 -17.92
N MET A 109 -10.18 -1.13 -17.14
CA MET A 109 -10.31 -1.12 -15.68
C MET A 109 -11.76 -0.90 -15.25
N ILE A 110 -12.46 0.07 -15.83
CA ILE A 110 -13.87 0.34 -15.53
C ILE A 110 -14.73 -0.90 -15.82
N ILE A 111 -14.54 -1.51 -16.99
CA ILE A 111 -15.29 -2.71 -17.40
C ILE A 111 -15.00 -3.87 -16.44
N TYR A 112 -13.73 -4.12 -16.13
CA TYR A 112 -13.31 -5.22 -15.27
C TYR A 112 -13.83 -5.05 -13.84
N VAL A 113 -13.66 -3.86 -13.25
CA VAL A 113 -14.10 -3.60 -11.88
C VAL A 113 -15.62 -3.72 -11.77
N TYR A 114 -16.36 -3.16 -12.72
CA TYR A 114 -17.81 -3.18 -12.68
C TYR A 114 -18.40 -4.58 -12.95
N LEU A 115 -17.89 -5.29 -13.94
CA LEU A 115 -18.45 -6.58 -14.35
C LEU A 115 -17.94 -7.75 -13.52
N ILE A 116 -16.70 -7.71 -13.05
CA ILE A 116 -16.05 -8.83 -12.36
C ILE A 116 -15.91 -8.49 -10.88
N THR A 117 -15.05 -7.53 -10.51
CA THR A 117 -14.71 -7.27 -9.10
C THR A 117 -15.96 -7.01 -8.25
N PHE A 118 -16.80 -6.06 -8.67
CA PHE A 118 -18.00 -5.70 -7.92
C PHE A 118 -19.01 -6.85 -7.82
N LYS A 119 -19.17 -7.65 -8.88
CA LYS A 119 -20.12 -8.77 -8.90
C LYS A 119 -19.65 -9.97 -8.08
N VAL A 120 -18.38 -10.32 -8.19
CA VAL A 120 -17.77 -11.46 -7.49
C VAL A 120 -17.69 -11.19 -5.99
N MET A 121 -17.46 -9.93 -5.59
CA MET A 121 -17.35 -9.55 -4.18
C MET A 121 -18.70 -9.37 -3.46
N GLY A 122 -19.82 -9.72 -4.10
CA GLY A 122 -21.14 -9.74 -3.44
C GLY A 122 -22.02 -8.51 -3.67
N LYS A 123 -21.57 -7.53 -4.45
CA LYS A 123 -22.34 -6.32 -4.84
C LYS A 123 -22.84 -5.47 -3.66
N ASP A 124 -22.16 -5.53 -2.53
CA ASP A 124 -22.47 -4.72 -1.36
C ASP A 124 -21.56 -3.49 -1.24
N TYR A 125 -21.67 -2.77 -0.13
CA TYR A 125 -20.83 -1.61 0.13
C TYR A 125 -19.34 -1.97 0.25
N ASP A 126 -19.01 -3.10 0.91
CA ASP A 126 -17.64 -3.57 1.02
C ASP A 126 -17.06 -3.88 -0.36
N ALA A 127 -17.85 -4.48 -1.27
CA ALA A 127 -17.49 -4.70 -2.66
C ALA A 127 -17.25 -3.41 -3.43
N ALA A 128 -18.01 -2.34 -3.15
CA ALA A 128 -17.82 -1.03 -3.76
C ALA A 128 -16.52 -0.36 -3.28
N VAL A 129 -16.20 -0.42 -1.98
CA VAL A 129 -14.94 0.09 -1.43
C VAL A 129 -13.76 -0.73 -1.97
N LEU A 130 -13.85 -2.06 -2.00
CA LEU A 130 -12.83 -2.93 -2.58
C LEU A 130 -12.63 -2.64 -4.07
N SER A 131 -13.71 -2.38 -4.81
CA SER A 131 -13.66 -1.97 -6.22
C SER A 131 -12.96 -0.63 -6.42
N ALA A 132 -13.18 0.35 -5.53
CA ALA A 132 -12.45 1.61 -5.53
C ALA A 132 -10.95 1.41 -5.28
N GLY A 133 -10.61 0.53 -4.33
CA GLY A 133 -9.24 0.10 -4.06
C GLY A 133 -8.60 -0.59 -5.25
N HIS A 134 -9.30 -1.53 -5.89
CA HIS A 134 -8.82 -2.25 -7.07
C HIS A 134 -8.57 -1.29 -8.25
N CYS A 135 -9.47 -0.33 -8.48
CA CYS A 135 -9.25 0.73 -9.48
C CYS A 135 -8.01 1.57 -9.14
N GLY A 136 -7.85 1.97 -7.88
CA GLY A 136 -6.69 2.75 -7.43
C GLY A 136 -5.38 1.99 -7.57
N PHE A 137 -5.37 0.68 -7.25
CA PHE A 137 -4.22 -0.19 -7.44
C PHE A 137 -3.90 -0.39 -8.93
N GLY A 138 -4.90 -0.78 -9.74
CA GLY A 138 -4.71 -1.11 -11.15
C GLY A 138 -4.33 0.08 -12.05
N MET A 139 -4.61 1.30 -11.61
CA MET A 139 -4.20 2.53 -12.29
C MET A 139 -2.90 3.14 -11.73
N GLY A 140 -2.32 2.55 -10.67
CA GLY A 140 -1.18 3.11 -9.97
C GLY A 140 -0.49 2.06 -9.11
N ALA A 141 -0.57 2.23 -7.79
CA ALA A 141 0.07 1.35 -6.81
C ALA A 141 -0.79 1.20 -5.54
N THR A 142 -0.31 0.44 -4.57
CA THR A 142 -0.95 0.31 -3.24
C THR A 142 -1.34 1.64 -2.59
N PRO A 143 -0.50 2.70 -2.56
CA PRO A 143 -0.90 3.98 -1.95
C PRO A 143 -2.09 4.65 -2.66
N THR A 144 -2.22 4.53 -3.98
CA THR A 144 -3.39 5.06 -4.70
C THR A 144 -4.65 4.23 -4.45
N ALA A 145 -4.49 2.92 -4.23
CA ALA A 145 -5.59 2.05 -3.78
C ALA A 145 -6.17 2.50 -2.43
N ILE A 146 -5.28 2.72 -1.44
CA ILE A 146 -5.67 3.16 -0.10
C ILE A 146 -6.31 4.54 -0.16
N ALA A 147 -5.75 5.47 -0.92
CA ALA A 147 -6.30 6.82 -1.08
C ALA A 147 -7.71 6.82 -1.71
N ASN A 148 -7.94 5.99 -2.73
CA ASN A 148 -9.28 5.84 -3.32
C ASN A 148 -10.29 5.27 -2.33
N MET A 149 -9.89 4.25 -1.56
CA MET A 149 -10.75 3.66 -0.54
C MET A 149 -11.06 4.67 0.56
N GLN A 150 -10.07 5.44 1.01
CA GLN A 150 -10.25 6.52 1.99
C GLN A 150 -11.20 7.59 1.47
N ALA A 151 -11.04 8.04 0.23
CA ALA A 151 -11.95 9.01 -0.38
C ALA A 151 -13.42 8.54 -0.37
N VAL A 152 -13.66 7.24 -0.51
CA VAL A 152 -15.01 6.65 -0.37
C VAL A 152 -15.41 6.58 1.10
N THR A 153 -14.59 5.98 1.97
CA THR A 153 -14.97 5.75 3.37
C THR A 153 -15.06 7.02 4.21
N ASP A 154 -14.35 8.09 3.85
CA ASP A 154 -14.42 9.40 4.50
C ASP A 154 -15.78 10.08 4.26
N ARG A 155 -16.41 9.80 3.10
CA ARG A 155 -17.72 10.35 2.73
C ARG A 155 -18.89 9.45 3.15
N TYR A 156 -18.63 8.16 3.31
CA TYR A 156 -19.63 7.14 3.61
C TYR A 156 -19.30 6.42 4.93
N LEU A 157 -19.16 5.10 4.92
CA LEU A 157 -18.92 4.27 6.10
C LEU A 157 -17.54 3.61 6.04
N PRO A 158 -16.89 3.31 7.18
CA PRO A 158 -15.66 2.53 7.18
C PRO A 158 -15.90 1.12 6.66
N SER A 159 -14.91 0.54 5.98
CA SER A 159 -14.92 -0.87 5.52
C SER A 159 -13.65 -1.61 5.97
N PRO A 160 -13.61 -2.16 7.19
CA PRO A 160 -12.43 -2.89 7.69
C PRO A 160 -12.02 -4.05 6.78
N LYS A 161 -12.99 -4.73 6.15
CA LYS A 161 -12.72 -5.84 5.24
C LYS A 161 -11.92 -5.40 4.02
N ALA A 162 -12.31 -4.30 3.37
CA ALA A 162 -11.59 -3.80 2.20
C ALA A 162 -10.17 -3.35 2.57
N PHE A 163 -10.00 -2.64 3.69
CA PHE A 163 -8.70 -2.18 4.20
C PHE A 163 -7.78 -3.30 4.66
N LEU A 164 -8.31 -4.49 4.96
CA LEU A 164 -7.51 -5.68 5.20
C LEU A 164 -7.13 -6.38 3.89
N ILE A 165 -8.10 -6.64 3.01
CA ILE A 165 -7.91 -7.46 1.81
C ILE A 165 -7.01 -6.77 0.78
N VAL A 166 -7.26 -5.49 0.47
CA VAL A 166 -6.59 -4.80 -0.64
C VAL A 166 -5.08 -4.66 -0.42
N PRO A 167 -4.56 -4.24 0.74
CA PRO A 167 -3.11 -4.18 0.96
C PRO A 167 -2.44 -5.56 0.96
N MET A 168 -3.10 -6.59 1.52
CA MET A 168 -2.55 -7.95 1.53
C MET A 168 -2.43 -8.54 0.12
N VAL A 169 -3.48 -8.39 -0.70
CA VAL A 169 -3.47 -8.93 -2.07
C VAL A 169 -2.67 -8.03 -3.00
N GLY A 170 -2.96 -6.73 -3.01
CA GLY A 170 -2.38 -5.76 -3.95
C GLY A 170 -0.92 -5.46 -3.69
N ALA A 171 -0.47 -5.35 -2.43
CA ALA A 171 0.93 -5.07 -2.15
C ALA A 171 1.69 -6.37 -1.87
N PHE A 172 1.32 -7.08 -0.80
CA PHE A 172 2.13 -8.17 -0.28
C PHE A 172 2.21 -9.37 -1.22
N PHE A 173 1.08 -9.96 -1.62
CA PHE A 173 1.09 -11.16 -2.46
C PHE A 173 1.56 -10.89 -3.89
N VAL A 174 1.09 -9.79 -4.51
CA VAL A 174 1.51 -9.42 -5.87
C VAL A 174 3.02 -9.19 -5.93
N ASP A 175 3.62 -8.54 -4.94
CA ASP A 175 5.07 -8.27 -4.97
C ASP A 175 5.89 -9.54 -4.76
N ILE A 176 5.45 -10.49 -3.93
CA ILE A 176 6.10 -11.81 -3.80
C ILE A 176 6.01 -12.59 -5.11
N VAL A 177 4.83 -12.62 -5.74
CA VAL A 177 4.63 -13.27 -7.04
C VAL A 177 5.51 -12.61 -8.09
N ASN A 178 5.56 -11.28 -8.14
CA ASN A 178 6.39 -10.53 -9.07
C ASN A 178 7.89 -10.85 -8.87
N ALA A 179 8.39 -10.79 -7.63
CA ALA A 179 9.78 -11.14 -7.32
C ALA A 179 10.10 -12.59 -7.73
N THR A 180 9.22 -13.54 -7.41
CA THR A 180 9.40 -14.96 -7.77
C THR A 180 9.43 -15.16 -9.28
N ILE A 181 8.48 -14.56 -10.00
CA ILE A 181 8.41 -14.63 -11.46
C ILE A 181 9.67 -14.05 -12.10
N LEU A 182 10.12 -12.87 -11.67
CA LEU A 182 11.34 -12.24 -12.17
C LEU A 182 12.59 -13.09 -11.91
N GLN A 183 12.70 -13.71 -10.74
CA GLN A 183 13.81 -14.63 -10.43
C GLN A 183 13.80 -15.88 -11.34
N ILE A 184 12.63 -16.39 -11.69
CA ILE A 184 12.52 -17.52 -12.64
C ILE A 184 12.93 -17.06 -14.04
N PHE A 185 12.43 -15.91 -14.50
CA PHE A 185 12.75 -15.37 -15.82
C PHE A 185 14.24 -15.08 -16.01
N THR A 186 14.90 -14.51 -14.99
CA THR A 186 16.34 -14.20 -15.05
C THR A 186 17.25 -15.43 -14.94
N LYS A 187 16.74 -16.57 -14.46
CA LYS A 187 17.47 -17.86 -14.39
C LYS A 187 17.23 -18.76 -15.61
N LEU A 188 16.32 -18.40 -16.51
CA LEU A 188 16.09 -19.13 -17.77
C LEU A 188 17.23 -18.84 -18.76
N PRO A 189 17.83 -19.86 -19.40
CA PRO A 189 19.06 -19.74 -20.20
C PRO A 189 18.89 -19.03 -21.56
N PHE A 190 17.79 -18.29 -21.76
CA PHE A 190 17.45 -17.61 -23.01
C PHE A 190 17.53 -16.08 -22.91
N MET A 191 18.03 -15.55 -21.79
CA MET A 191 18.45 -14.17 -21.54
C MET A 191 19.84 -14.17 -20.90
#